data_AF-A0A498SRA6-F1
#
_entry.id   AF-A0A498SRA6-F1
#
_cell.length_a   1.000
_cell.length_b   1.000
_cell.length_c   1.000
_cell.angle_alpha   90.00
_cell.angle_beta   90.00
_cell.angle_gamma   90.00
#
_symmetry.space_group_name_H-M   'P 1'
#
loop_
_entity.id
_entity.type
_entity.pdbx_description
1 polymer ?
#
loop_
_entity_poly.entity_id
_entity_poly.type
_entity_poly.pdbx_seq_one_letter_code
_entity_poly.pdbx_strand_id
1 'polypeptide(L)'
;MFIIYRLVLQEDKRIGPQLDSPLCNYDTSSCLPGAILSFTDYITKIMHSLSSGGLIVCAIMKQGTCQIRSTDDLSILSNSSVIVAPNDISATCISLIDSNGNLHFAATVTNESSYGESLPLVSTLEPPNYDIIGTGSLEGEAAVHIRTEYRFRFRIHFVAAFFHKHYVYYLNVQNKHLSNGRPPFTVSKLIRICRDDHRIHCALKNEYEWVKSNGICLLEKLSTDQCTETREIIECLKYLLCYNETDMNDIYAAVQLE
;
A
#
# COMPACT_ATOMS: atom_id res chain seq x y z
N MET A 1 36.77 9.78 3.44
CA MET A 1 36.17 10.67 4.45
C MET A 1 34.73 10.20 4.62
N PHE A 2 34.42 9.54 5.73
CA PHE A 2 33.06 9.05 6.00
C PHE A 2 32.29 10.15 6.73
N ILE A 3 31.22 10.65 6.12
CA ILE A 3 30.30 11.57 6.80
C ILE A 3 29.42 10.70 7.70
N ILE A 4 29.64 10.78 9.01
CA ILE A 4 28.77 10.15 10.00
C ILE A 4 27.59 11.09 10.21
N TYR A 5 26.42 10.72 9.66
CA TYR A 5 25.17 11.41 9.96
C TYR A 5 24.65 10.95 11.32
N ARG A 6 24.29 11.91 12.18
CA ARG A 6 23.66 11.64 13.49
C ARG A 6 22.16 11.84 13.36
N LEU A 7 21.38 10.81 13.70
CA LEU A 7 19.93 10.96 13.86
C LEU A 7 19.66 11.74 15.14
N VAL A 8 19.03 12.91 15.01
CA VAL A 8 18.64 13.78 16.12
C VAL A 8 17.17 14.12 15.93
N LEU A 9 16.38 13.95 17.00
CA LEU A 9 14.99 14.37 17.02
C LEU A 9 14.94 15.90 16.90
N GLN A 10 14.30 16.41 15.85
CA GLN A 10 14.11 17.84 15.65
C GLN A 10 12.77 18.33 16.21
N GLU A 11 11.69 17.63 15.88
CA GLU A 11 10.33 17.97 16.28
C GLU A 11 9.56 16.71 16.67
N ASP A 12 8.66 16.85 17.65
CA ASP A 12 7.73 15.79 18.07
C ASP A 12 6.34 16.41 18.30
N LYS A 13 5.31 15.72 17.81
CA LYS A 13 3.93 16.18 17.91
C LYS A 13 2.99 15.02 18.17
N ARG A 14 2.30 15.10 19.30
CA ARG A 14 1.26 14.14 19.66
C ARG A 14 0.00 14.36 18.82
N ILE A 15 -0.35 13.37 18.00
CA ILE A 15 -1.50 13.39 17.09
C ILE A 15 -2.63 12.41 17.47
N GLY A 16 -2.42 11.56 18.48
CA GLY A 16 -3.43 10.64 19.02
C GLY A 16 -3.22 10.28 20.50
N PRO A 17 -4.14 9.50 21.10
CA PRO A 17 -5.38 9.00 20.51
C PRO A 17 -6.44 10.09 20.31
N GLN A 18 -7.45 9.84 19.47
CA GLN A 18 -8.60 10.75 19.29
C GLN A 18 -9.92 9.98 19.29
N LEU A 19 -11.03 10.69 19.51
CA LEU A 19 -12.37 10.10 19.40
C LEU A 19 -12.67 9.74 17.95
N ASP A 20 -12.90 8.44 17.72
CA ASP A 20 -13.21 7.88 16.41
C ASP A 20 -14.09 6.64 16.52
N SER A 21 -14.73 6.29 15.41
CA SER A 21 -15.49 5.05 15.26
C SER A 21 -15.47 4.62 13.79
N PRO A 22 -15.27 3.33 13.48
CA PRO A 22 -15.42 2.82 12.11
C PRO A 22 -16.82 3.05 11.53
N LEU A 23 -17.82 3.24 12.41
CA LEU A 23 -19.22 3.52 12.07
C LEU A 23 -19.54 5.02 11.99
N CYS A 24 -18.53 5.89 11.93
CA CYS A 24 -18.68 7.32 11.68
C CYS A 24 -17.94 7.72 10.41
N ASN A 25 -18.36 8.81 9.77
CA ASN A 25 -17.62 9.42 8.66
C ASN A 25 -16.27 10.03 9.11
N TYR A 26 -15.47 10.47 8.15
CA TYR A 26 -14.09 10.94 8.38
C TYR A 26 -13.97 12.15 9.33
N ASP A 27 -14.97 13.04 9.38
CA ASP A 27 -14.96 14.20 10.30
C ASP A 27 -15.75 13.93 11.58
N THR A 28 -16.29 12.72 11.77
CA THR A 28 -17.16 12.30 12.87
C THR A 28 -18.44 13.14 13.03
N SER A 29 -18.84 13.92 12.03
CA SER A 29 -20.08 14.71 12.05
C SER A 29 -21.33 13.85 11.84
N SER A 30 -21.18 12.67 11.23
CA SER A 30 -22.26 11.75 10.93
C SER A 30 -21.86 10.32 11.26
N CYS A 31 -22.69 9.64 12.05
CA CYS A 31 -22.47 8.27 12.48
C CYS A 31 -23.70 7.39 12.24
N LEU A 32 -23.47 6.12 11.95
CA LEU A 32 -24.54 5.14 11.82
C LEU A 32 -25.21 4.89 13.18
N PRO A 33 -26.50 4.48 13.19
CA PRO A 33 -27.18 4.14 14.43
C PRO A 33 -26.41 3.08 15.24
N GLY A 34 -26.18 3.36 16.53
CA GLY A 34 -25.42 2.48 17.42
C GLY A 34 -23.90 2.65 17.37
N ALA A 35 -23.38 3.64 16.64
CA ALA A 35 -21.96 3.99 16.69
C ALA A 35 -21.56 4.45 18.10
N ILE A 36 -20.47 3.89 18.60
CA ILE A 36 -19.83 4.31 19.85
C ILE A 36 -18.48 4.89 19.49
N LEU A 37 -18.28 6.17 19.85
CA LEU A 37 -17.00 6.83 19.74
C LEU A 37 -16.11 6.41 20.91
N SER A 38 -14.87 6.04 20.61
CA SER A 38 -13.87 5.68 21.60
C SER A 38 -12.53 6.32 21.26
N PHE A 39 -11.64 6.43 22.25
CA PHE A 39 -10.28 6.87 21.99
C PHE A 39 -9.53 5.78 21.21
N THR A 40 -9.25 6.08 19.95
CA THR A 40 -8.54 5.20 19.02
C THR A 40 -7.15 5.75 18.78
N ASP A 41 -6.15 4.86 18.76
CA ASP A 41 -4.77 5.21 18.49
C ASP A 41 -4.55 5.62 17.03
N TYR A 42 -3.64 6.58 16.82
CA TYR A 42 -3.27 7.05 15.49
C TYR A 42 -2.19 6.14 14.89
N ILE A 43 -2.62 5.08 14.20
CA ILE A 43 -1.70 4.13 13.55
C ILE A 43 -1.49 4.52 12.09
N THR A 44 -0.29 5.00 11.78
CA THR A 44 0.10 5.41 10.43
C THR A 44 0.20 4.20 9.49
N LYS A 45 -0.38 4.32 8.30
CA LYS A 45 -0.31 3.35 7.21
C LYS A 45 0.50 3.85 6.02
N ILE A 46 0.53 5.18 5.80
CA ILE A 46 1.27 5.82 4.71
C ILE A 46 2.01 7.03 5.28
N MET A 47 3.30 7.14 4.96
CA MET A 47 4.13 8.28 5.31
C MET A 47 5.15 8.56 4.20
N HIS A 48 5.05 9.71 3.53
CA HIS A 48 5.98 10.11 2.46
C HIS A 48 6.27 11.60 2.49
N SER A 49 7.52 11.98 2.27
CA SER A 49 7.90 13.36 2.03
C SER A 49 7.64 13.75 0.57
N LEU A 50 7.03 14.91 0.36
CA LEU A 50 6.83 15.51 -0.95
C LEU A 50 8.02 16.38 -1.35
N SER A 51 8.39 16.35 -2.63
CA SER A 51 9.43 17.21 -3.20
C SER A 51 9.07 18.70 -3.15
N SER A 52 7.78 19.02 -3.13
CA SER A 52 7.23 20.37 -2.98
C SER A 52 7.31 20.94 -1.56
N GLY A 53 7.79 20.15 -0.59
CA GLY A 53 7.74 20.48 0.83
C GLY A 53 6.43 19.99 1.44
N GLY A 54 6.53 19.08 2.40
CA GLY A 54 5.40 18.50 3.10
C GLY A 54 5.56 17.01 3.35
N LEU A 55 4.82 16.51 4.33
CA LEU A 55 4.77 15.12 4.76
C LEU A 55 3.32 14.64 4.63
N ILE A 56 3.09 13.72 3.70
CA ILE A 56 1.83 12.98 3.62
C ILE A 56 1.81 12.00 4.78
N VAL A 57 0.74 12.02 5.57
CA VAL A 57 0.50 11.08 6.66
C VAL A 57 -0.94 10.59 6.57
N CYS A 58 -1.13 9.29 6.35
CA CYS A 58 -2.44 8.65 6.38
C CYS A 58 -2.43 7.57 7.46
N ALA A 59 -3.52 7.50 8.22
CA ALA A 59 -3.64 6.58 9.35
C ALA A 59 -4.98 5.85 9.32
N ILE A 60 -5.11 4.80 10.12
CA ILE A 60 -6.36 4.03 10.20
C ILE A 60 -7.54 4.86 10.72
N MET A 61 -7.26 5.94 11.46
CA MET A 61 -8.28 6.81 12.04
C MET A 61 -9.02 7.60 10.95
N LYS A 62 -10.21 8.09 11.30
CA LYS A 62 -11.01 8.97 10.43
C LYS A 62 -11.21 8.36 9.04
N GLN A 63 -11.61 7.09 9.03
CA GLN A 63 -11.85 6.28 7.83
C GLN A 63 -10.65 6.06 6.91
N GLY A 64 -9.41 6.34 7.32
CA GLY A 64 -8.25 6.17 6.44
C GLY A 64 -7.87 7.43 5.65
N THR A 65 -8.29 8.61 6.11
CA THR A 65 -7.98 9.88 5.46
C THR A 65 -6.51 10.29 5.65
N CYS A 66 -6.03 11.11 4.71
CA CYS A 66 -4.67 11.63 4.73
C CYS A 66 -4.62 13.11 5.13
N GLN A 67 -3.52 13.49 5.77
CA GLN A 67 -3.13 14.87 6.05
C GLN A 67 -1.80 15.16 5.36
N ILE A 68 -1.63 16.39 4.89
CA ILE A 68 -0.31 16.91 4.53
C ILE A 68 0.15 17.83 5.65
N ARG A 69 1.34 17.56 6.17
CA ARG A 69 1.95 18.33 7.25
C ARG A 69 3.22 19.02 6.79
N SER A 70 3.57 20.14 7.39
CA SER A 70 4.86 20.77 7.15
C SER A 70 6.00 19.88 7.65
N THR A 71 7.11 19.82 6.92
CA THR A 71 8.32 19.12 7.35
C THR A 71 9.09 19.90 8.41
N ASP A 72 8.81 21.19 8.56
CA ASP A 72 9.57 22.08 9.46
C ASP A 72 9.01 22.06 10.89
N ASP A 73 7.68 22.03 11.05
CA ASP A 73 7.01 22.16 12.36
C ASP A 73 5.84 21.17 12.56
N LEU A 74 5.62 20.25 11.62
CA LEU A 74 4.54 19.25 11.66
C LEU A 74 3.13 19.87 11.79
N SER A 75 2.96 21.14 11.45
CA SER A 75 1.65 21.80 11.30
C SER A 75 0.86 21.20 10.15
N ILE A 76 -0.47 21.22 10.23
CA ILE A 76 -1.32 20.67 9.18
C ILE A 76 -1.43 21.72 8.07
N LEU A 77 -0.97 21.37 6.87
CA LEU A 77 -1.08 22.19 5.67
C LEU A 77 -2.37 21.91 4.90
N SER A 78 -2.78 20.63 4.86
CA SER A 78 -4.01 20.20 4.19
C SER A 78 -4.60 18.96 4.87
N ASN A 79 -5.93 18.86 4.86
CA ASN A 79 -6.68 17.67 5.27
C ASN A 79 -7.55 17.23 4.09
N SER A 80 -7.48 15.95 3.73
CA SER A 80 -8.39 15.38 2.74
C SER A 80 -9.59 14.70 3.41
N SER A 81 -10.74 14.75 2.73
CA SER A 81 -11.91 13.96 3.04
C SER A 81 -11.94 12.60 2.33
N VAL A 82 -10.98 12.36 1.42
CA VAL A 82 -10.90 11.14 0.60
C VAL A 82 -10.25 10.01 1.39
N ILE A 83 -10.84 8.82 1.29
CA ILE A 83 -10.34 7.61 1.92
C ILE A 83 -9.20 7.03 1.07
N VAL A 84 -8.01 6.90 1.66
CA VAL A 84 -6.80 6.49 0.94
C VAL A 84 -6.12 5.29 1.60
N ALA A 85 -6.14 5.21 2.92
CA ALA A 85 -5.60 4.09 3.67
C ALA A 85 -6.73 3.17 4.16
N PRO A 86 -6.46 1.86 4.36
CA PRO A 86 -7.42 1.03 5.06
C PRO A 86 -7.52 1.44 6.53
N ASN A 87 -8.73 1.46 7.06
CA ASN A 87 -9.05 1.83 8.45
C ASN A 87 -8.90 0.66 9.45
N ASP A 88 -8.33 -0.47 9.02
CA ASP A 88 -8.14 -1.68 9.81
C ASP A 88 -6.66 -1.86 10.17
N ILE A 89 -6.38 -2.18 11.42
CA ILE A 89 -5.02 -2.43 11.92
C ILE A 89 -4.37 -3.63 11.20
N SER A 90 -5.13 -4.67 10.89
CA SER A 90 -4.69 -5.92 10.25
C SER A 90 -4.53 -5.81 8.73
N ALA A 91 -5.10 -4.77 8.12
CA ALA A 91 -4.99 -4.54 6.69
C ALA A 91 -3.60 -4.05 6.31
N THR A 92 -3.02 -4.69 5.28
CA THR A 92 -1.74 -4.25 4.71
C THR A 92 -1.96 -3.05 3.80
N CYS A 93 -1.03 -2.11 3.82
CA CYS A 93 -1.02 -0.96 2.94
C CYS A 93 0.44 -0.65 2.61
N ILE A 94 0.78 -0.68 1.33
CA ILE A 94 2.10 -0.33 0.82
C ILE A 94 1.94 0.83 -0.16
N SER A 95 2.89 1.76 -0.13
CA SER A 95 2.83 2.96 -0.95
C SER A 95 4.22 3.40 -1.40
N LEU A 96 4.25 4.03 -2.57
CA LEU A 96 5.41 4.67 -3.17
C LEU A 96 5.00 6.04 -3.69
N ILE A 97 5.96 6.96 -3.76
CA ILE A 97 5.77 8.25 -4.40
C ILE A 97 6.68 8.36 -5.62
N ASP A 98 6.13 8.77 -6.76
CA ASP A 98 6.92 8.97 -7.97
C ASP A 98 7.54 10.38 -8.05
N SER A 99 8.34 10.62 -9.07
CA SER A 99 8.99 11.92 -9.30
C SER A 99 8.02 13.07 -9.56
N ASN A 100 6.79 12.75 -9.98
CA ASN A 100 5.73 13.73 -10.24
C ASN A 100 4.91 14.02 -8.96
N GLY A 101 5.20 13.32 -7.85
CA GLY A 101 4.47 13.46 -6.59
C GLY A 101 3.21 12.60 -6.53
N ASN A 102 2.96 11.71 -7.50
CA ASN A 102 1.80 10.83 -7.44
C ASN A 102 2.03 9.71 -6.44
N LEU A 103 0.99 9.40 -5.68
CA LEU A 103 0.98 8.34 -4.68
C LEU A 103 0.50 7.04 -5.34
N HIS A 104 1.40 6.10 -5.52
CA HIS A 104 1.11 4.74 -5.96
C HIS A 104 0.91 3.87 -4.72
N PHE A 105 -0.26 3.28 -4.55
CA PHE A 105 -0.53 2.46 -3.37
C PHE A 105 -1.27 1.18 -3.69
N ALA A 106 -1.10 0.21 -2.79
CA ALA A 106 -1.84 -1.03 -2.79
C ALA A 106 -2.24 -1.41 -1.37
N ALA A 107 -3.51 -1.77 -1.18
CA ALA A 107 -4.08 -1.99 0.14
C ALA A 107 -4.99 -3.21 0.20
N THR A 108 -4.99 -3.89 1.33
CA THR A 108 -6.01 -4.90 1.64
C THR A 108 -7.36 -4.20 1.78
N VAL A 109 -8.31 -4.57 0.91
CA VAL A 109 -9.68 -4.06 0.98
C VAL A 109 -10.40 -4.67 2.18
N THR A 110 -10.83 -3.83 3.12
CA THR A 110 -11.59 -4.24 4.30
C THR A 110 -13.08 -3.96 4.07
N ASN A 111 -13.95 -4.66 4.81
CA ASN A 111 -15.40 -4.46 4.72
C ASN A 111 -15.94 -3.56 5.84
N GLU A 112 -15.06 -2.90 6.60
CA GLU A 112 -15.45 -2.29 7.88
C GLU A 112 -16.12 -0.93 7.73
N SER A 113 -15.95 -0.24 6.60
CA SER A 113 -16.57 1.09 6.39
C SER A 113 -17.88 0.97 5.60
N SER A 114 -19.02 1.25 6.25
CA SER A 114 -20.29 1.46 5.52
C SER A 114 -20.37 2.85 4.86
N TYR A 115 -19.34 3.70 5.06
CA TYR A 115 -19.22 5.05 4.50
C TYR A 115 -18.67 5.10 3.06
N GLY A 116 -18.63 3.95 2.38
CA GLY A 116 -19.17 3.91 1.02
C GLY A 116 -18.24 4.23 -0.15
N GLU A 117 -16.93 4.44 0.04
CA GLU A 117 -15.98 4.31 -1.06
C GLU A 117 -15.15 3.05 -0.85
N SER A 118 -15.27 2.10 -1.78
CA SER A 118 -14.42 0.92 -1.72
C SER A 118 -13.02 1.32 -2.12
N LEU A 119 -12.13 1.39 -1.13
CA LEU A 119 -10.72 1.58 -1.35
C LEU A 119 -10.25 0.64 -2.49
N PRO A 120 -9.61 1.16 -3.55
CA PRO A 120 -9.10 0.31 -4.61
C PRO A 120 -8.03 -0.63 -4.05
N LEU A 121 -7.93 -1.82 -4.66
CA LEU A 121 -6.88 -2.77 -4.33
C LEU A 121 -5.50 -2.22 -4.67
N VAL A 122 -5.41 -1.57 -5.83
CA VAL A 122 -4.22 -0.85 -6.30
C VAL A 122 -4.67 0.39 -7.03
N SER A 123 -4.03 1.53 -6.79
CA SER A 123 -4.33 2.77 -7.51
C SER A 123 -3.18 3.77 -7.48
N THR A 124 -3.26 4.75 -8.38
CA THR A 124 -2.42 5.94 -8.40
C THR A 124 -3.27 7.18 -8.16
N LEU A 125 -2.89 7.96 -7.14
CA LEU A 125 -3.59 9.15 -6.67
C LEU A 125 -2.73 10.39 -6.84
N GLU A 126 -3.37 11.55 -6.99
CA GLU A 126 -2.72 12.86 -7.05
C GLU A 126 -2.96 13.66 -5.74
N PRO A 127 -1.98 13.71 -4.81
CA PRO A 127 -2.04 14.63 -3.67
C PRO A 127 -2.08 16.10 -4.14
N PRO A 128 -2.76 17.01 -3.42
CA PRO A 128 -3.34 16.86 -2.09
C PRO A 128 -4.80 16.40 -2.07
N ASN A 129 -5.47 16.36 -3.21
CA ASN A 129 -6.88 16.01 -3.30
C ASN A 129 -7.08 14.49 -3.25
N TYR A 130 -6.04 13.72 -3.62
CA TYR A 130 -6.05 12.27 -3.70
C TYR A 130 -7.08 11.75 -4.70
N ASP A 131 -7.29 12.51 -5.78
CA ASP A 131 -8.12 12.07 -6.90
C ASP A 131 -7.42 10.89 -7.60
N ILE A 132 -8.19 9.85 -7.94
CA ILE A 132 -7.67 8.75 -8.77
C ILE A 132 -7.42 9.32 -10.17
N ILE A 133 -6.23 9.08 -10.72
CA ILE A 133 -5.90 9.55 -12.07
C ILE A 133 -6.89 8.92 -13.07
N GLY A 134 -7.50 9.75 -13.92
CA GLY A 134 -8.48 9.29 -14.91
C GLY A 134 -9.89 9.04 -14.36
N THR A 135 -10.19 9.44 -13.11
CA THR A 135 -11.56 9.35 -12.55
C THR A 135 -12.59 9.99 -13.47
N GLY A 136 -13.70 9.30 -13.70
CA GLY A 136 -14.82 9.80 -14.52
C GLY A 136 -14.58 9.79 -16.02
N SER A 137 -13.40 9.34 -16.47
CA SER A 137 -13.09 9.20 -17.89
C SER A 137 -13.73 7.93 -18.46
N LEU A 138 -14.37 8.03 -19.63
CA LEU A 138 -14.90 6.87 -20.39
C LEU A 138 -13.80 5.87 -20.80
N GLU A 139 -12.59 6.39 -20.80
CA GLU A 139 -11.34 5.76 -21.09
C GLU A 139 -10.91 4.78 -19.97
N GLY A 140 -11.33 5.03 -18.72
CA GLY A 140 -10.96 4.24 -17.55
C GLY A 140 -10.12 5.04 -16.57
N GLU A 141 -9.83 4.42 -15.42
CA GLU A 141 -9.16 5.04 -14.28
C GLU A 141 -7.92 4.24 -13.87
N ALA A 142 -7.00 4.92 -13.17
CA ALA A 142 -5.81 4.34 -12.57
C ALA A 142 -6.15 3.64 -11.24
N ALA A 143 -7.17 2.77 -11.24
CA ALA A 143 -7.57 1.98 -10.09
C ALA A 143 -8.00 0.57 -10.47
N VAL A 144 -7.67 -0.39 -9.62
CA VAL A 144 -8.12 -1.78 -9.70
C VAL A 144 -8.97 -2.10 -8.48
N HIS A 145 -10.22 -2.47 -8.71
CA HIS A 145 -11.16 -2.80 -7.65
C HIS A 145 -11.43 -4.31 -7.60
N ILE A 146 -11.49 -4.87 -6.38
CA ILE A 146 -12.06 -6.21 -6.18
C ILE A 146 -13.58 -6.08 -6.29
N ARG A 147 -14.20 -6.91 -7.14
CA ARG A 147 -15.66 -6.95 -7.26
C ARG A 147 -16.31 -7.30 -5.91
N THR A 148 -17.41 -6.64 -5.61
CA THR A 148 -18.08 -6.68 -4.30
C THR A 148 -18.36 -8.11 -3.82
N GLU A 149 -18.79 -9.01 -4.71
CA GLU A 149 -19.11 -10.41 -4.42
C GLU A 149 -17.92 -11.27 -3.98
N TYR A 150 -16.69 -10.79 -4.19
CA TYR A 150 -15.45 -11.48 -3.86
C TYR A 150 -14.70 -10.87 -2.68
N ARG A 151 -15.01 -9.63 -2.25
CA ARG A 151 -14.26 -8.92 -1.19
C ARG A 151 -14.16 -9.72 0.11
N PHE A 152 -15.24 -10.40 0.53
CA PHE A 152 -15.23 -11.20 1.76
C PHE A 152 -14.38 -12.49 1.67
N ARG A 153 -14.19 -13.04 0.47
CA ARG A 153 -13.53 -14.35 0.27
C ARG A 153 -12.13 -14.23 -0.34
N PHE A 154 -11.81 -13.10 -0.93
CA PHE A 154 -10.53 -12.84 -1.55
C PHE A 154 -9.59 -12.18 -0.55
N ARG A 155 -8.72 -13.00 0.04
CA ARG A 155 -7.67 -12.53 0.96
C ARG A 155 -6.42 -12.21 0.17
N ILE A 156 -5.87 -11.01 0.39
CA ILE A 156 -4.64 -10.51 -0.21
C ILE A 156 -3.88 -9.68 0.81
N HIS A 157 -2.59 -9.96 0.93
CA HIS A 157 -1.66 -9.27 1.81
C HIS A 157 -0.47 -8.79 0.97
N PHE A 158 -0.23 -7.49 1.02
CA PHE A 158 0.89 -6.84 0.35
C PHE A 158 2.13 -6.87 1.23
N VAL A 159 3.27 -7.17 0.61
CA VAL A 159 4.56 -7.35 1.30
C VAL A 159 5.51 -6.22 0.94
N ALA A 160 5.62 -5.89 -0.35
CA ALA A 160 6.57 -4.89 -0.83
C ALA A 160 6.10 -4.22 -2.12
N ALA A 161 6.55 -2.99 -2.33
CA ALA A 161 6.41 -2.26 -3.59
C ALA A 161 7.78 -1.75 -4.05
N PHE A 162 8.02 -1.67 -5.36
CA PHE A 162 9.18 -0.97 -5.91
C PHE A 162 8.92 -0.45 -7.33
N PHE A 163 9.67 0.58 -7.72
CA PHE A 163 9.77 1.02 -9.10
C PHE A 163 10.88 0.26 -9.81
N HIS A 164 10.63 -0.13 -11.07
CA HIS A 164 11.69 -0.60 -11.95
C HIS A 164 11.34 -0.25 -13.39
N LYS A 165 12.21 0.54 -14.03
CA LYS A 165 11.98 1.12 -15.36
C LYS A 165 10.67 1.92 -15.38
N HIS A 166 9.78 1.63 -16.33
CA HIS A 166 8.49 2.33 -16.51
C HIS A 166 7.34 1.69 -15.73
N TYR A 167 7.64 0.85 -14.73
CA TYR A 167 6.64 0.06 -14.02
C TYR A 167 6.72 0.19 -12.51
N VAL A 168 5.55 0.02 -11.89
CA VAL A 168 5.37 -0.19 -10.45
C VAL A 168 5.07 -1.66 -10.21
N TYR A 169 5.77 -2.25 -9.25
CA TYR A 169 5.61 -3.64 -8.88
C TYR A 169 5.08 -3.77 -7.45
N TYR A 170 4.15 -4.69 -7.24
CA TYR A 170 3.61 -5.02 -5.92
C TYR A 170 3.70 -6.52 -5.67
N LEU A 171 4.49 -6.90 -4.67
CA LEU A 171 4.58 -8.27 -4.18
C LEU A 171 3.47 -8.52 -3.15
N ASN A 172 2.71 -9.59 -3.35
CA ASN A 172 1.63 -9.96 -2.45
C ASN A 172 1.52 -11.48 -2.27
N VAL A 173 0.83 -11.87 -1.20
CA VAL A 173 0.35 -13.23 -0.95
C VAL A 173 -1.18 -13.20 -1.01
N GLN A 174 -1.76 -14.05 -1.83
CA GLN A 174 -3.22 -14.09 -2.02
C GLN A 174 -3.74 -15.52 -2.20
N ASN A 175 -5.05 -15.69 -2.08
CA ASN A 175 -5.70 -16.96 -2.41
C ASN A 175 -5.49 -17.29 -3.90
N LYS A 176 -5.02 -18.51 -4.22
CA LYS A 176 -4.87 -19.00 -5.61
C LYS A 176 -6.23 -19.08 -6.30
N HIS A 177 -7.21 -19.60 -5.57
CA HIS A 177 -8.59 -19.72 -6.00
C HIS A 177 -9.53 -19.12 -4.94
N LEU A 178 -10.67 -18.61 -5.38
CA LEU A 178 -11.76 -18.27 -4.48
C LEU A 178 -12.24 -19.58 -3.83
N SER A 179 -12.16 -19.68 -2.50
CA SER A 179 -12.47 -20.93 -1.81
C SER A 179 -13.96 -21.27 -1.98
N ASN A 180 -14.22 -22.37 -2.70
CA ASN A 180 -15.53 -23.02 -2.81
C ASN A 180 -15.62 -24.18 -1.79
N GLY A 181 -15.22 -23.95 -0.54
CA GLY A 181 -15.24 -24.98 0.52
C GLY A 181 -13.98 -25.86 0.59
N ARG A 182 -12.89 -25.49 -0.11
CA ARG A 182 -11.56 -26.12 0.02
C ARG A 182 -10.67 -25.28 0.93
N PRO A 183 -9.70 -25.88 1.65
CA PRO A 183 -8.75 -25.11 2.46
C PRO A 183 -8.04 -24.07 1.58
N PRO A 184 -7.89 -22.83 2.08
CA PRO A 184 -7.31 -21.75 1.29
C PRO A 184 -5.86 -22.10 0.94
N PHE A 185 -5.58 -22.27 -0.35
CA PHE A 185 -4.22 -22.38 -0.86
C PHE A 185 -3.74 -20.99 -1.26
N THR A 186 -2.70 -20.50 -0.60
CA THR A 186 -2.11 -19.19 -0.83
C THR A 186 -0.94 -19.27 -1.81
N VAL A 187 -0.81 -18.26 -2.67
CA VAL A 187 0.29 -18.12 -3.62
C VAL A 187 0.88 -16.72 -3.52
N SER A 188 2.18 -16.62 -3.76
CA SER A 188 2.86 -15.34 -3.92
C SER A 188 2.71 -14.88 -5.37
N LYS A 189 2.41 -13.60 -5.55
CA LYS A 189 2.19 -13.00 -6.85
C LYS A 189 2.87 -11.64 -6.94
N LEU A 190 3.39 -11.36 -8.12
CA LEU A 190 3.94 -10.06 -8.48
C LEU A 190 2.96 -9.38 -9.42
N ILE A 191 2.40 -8.26 -8.99
CA ILE A 191 1.56 -7.39 -9.81
C ILE A 191 2.48 -6.35 -10.45
N ARG A 192 2.31 -6.10 -11.75
CA ARG A 192 3.04 -5.07 -12.51
C ARG A 192 2.05 -4.09 -13.09
N ILE A 193 2.34 -2.78 -12.99
CA ILE A 193 1.50 -1.70 -13.53
C ILE A 193 2.40 -0.68 -14.24
N CYS A 194 1.98 -0.16 -15.40
CA CYS A 194 2.67 0.94 -16.09
C CYS A 194 2.57 2.21 -15.25
N ARG A 195 3.69 2.85 -14.93
CA ARG A 195 3.73 4.04 -14.07
C ARG A 195 2.99 5.23 -14.67
N ASP A 196 3.10 5.39 -15.99
CA ASP A 196 2.62 6.58 -16.71
C ASP A 196 1.28 6.32 -17.44
N ASP A 197 0.62 5.19 -17.16
CA ASP A 197 -0.69 4.86 -17.76
C ASP A 197 -1.81 5.45 -16.91
N HIS A 198 -2.66 6.27 -17.52
CA HIS A 198 -3.84 6.85 -16.86
C HIS A 198 -4.96 5.82 -16.66
N ARG A 199 -4.75 4.58 -17.09
CA ARG A 199 -5.68 3.46 -16.92
C ARG A 199 -4.90 2.20 -16.58
N ILE A 200 -5.35 1.43 -15.59
CA ILE A 200 -4.69 0.15 -15.29
C ILE A 200 -5.29 -0.95 -16.18
N HIS A 201 -4.75 -1.10 -17.40
CA HIS A 201 -5.17 -2.16 -18.33
C HIS A 201 -4.52 -3.53 -18.06
N CYS A 202 -3.31 -3.54 -17.50
CA CYS A 202 -2.41 -4.68 -17.53
C CYS A 202 -1.96 -5.12 -16.13
N ALA A 203 -2.85 -5.67 -15.32
CA ALA A 203 -2.40 -6.43 -14.14
C ALA A 203 -1.91 -7.83 -14.59
N LEU A 204 -0.67 -7.92 -15.10
CA LEU A 204 -0.06 -9.23 -15.35
C LEU A 204 0.13 -9.94 -14.00
N LYS A 205 -0.42 -11.14 -13.91
CA LYS A 205 -0.43 -11.97 -12.71
C LYS A 205 0.47 -13.18 -12.95
N ASN A 206 1.76 -13.05 -12.67
CA ASN A 206 2.65 -14.20 -12.68
C ASN A 206 2.46 -15.01 -11.38
N GLU A 207 2.23 -16.32 -11.53
CA GLU A 207 2.02 -17.26 -10.42
C GLU A 207 3.34 -17.87 -9.99
N TYR A 208 3.69 -17.71 -8.70
CA TYR A 208 4.84 -18.39 -8.10
C TYR A 208 4.33 -19.42 -7.08
N GLU A 209 4.66 -20.69 -7.30
CA GLU A 209 4.29 -21.80 -6.41
C GLU A 209 5.51 -22.18 -5.55
N TRP A 210 5.43 -21.94 -4.25
CA TRP A 210 6.46 -22.35 -3.30
C TRP A 210 6.31 -23.84 -2.98
N VAL A 211 7.16 -24.70 -3.55
CA VAL A 211 7.30 -26.08 -3.07
C VAL A 211 8.06 -26.04 -1.75
N LYS A 212 7.48 -26.66 -0.71
CA LYS A 212 8.09 -26.91 0.61
C LYS A 212 9.35 -27.78 0.46
N SER A 213 10.46 -27.16 0.08
CA SER A 213 11.80 -27.66 0.25
C SER A 213 12.74 -26.49 0.05
N ASN A 214 13.30 -25.96 1.15
CA ASN A 214 14.40 -25.00 1.23
C ASN A 214 14.39 -23.95 0.11
N GLY A 215 13.81 -22.78 0.42
CA GLY A 215 13.32 -21.68 -0.45
C GLY A 215 14.23 -21.07 -1.53
N ILE A 216 15.22 -21.79 -2.02
CA ILE A 216 16.18 -21.38 -3.07
C ILE A 216 15.89 -22.13 -4.38
N CYS A 217 15.29 -23.32 -4.35
CA CYS A 217 15.30 -24.23 -5.52
C CYS A 217 14.23 -23.98 -6.60
N LEU A 218 13.37 -22.96 -6.47
CA LEU A 218 12.31 -22.68 -7.45
C LEU A 218 12.55 -21.44 -8.32
N LEU A 219 13.56 -20.63 -7.98
CA LEU A 219 13.91 -19.43 -8.75
C LEU A 219 14.76 -19.74 -9.99
N GLU A 220 15.32 -20.95 -10.11
CA GLU A 220 16.07 -21.37 -11.31
C GLU A 220 15.16 -21.69 -12.51
N LYS A 221 13.93 -22.18 -12.29
CA LYS A 221 12.99 -22.51 -13.38
C LYS A 221 12.39 -21.29 -14.09
N LEU A 222 12.60 -20.09 -13.57
CA LEU A 222 12.19 -18.83 -14.20
C LEU A 222 13.27 -18.25 -15.13
N SER A 223 14.47 -18.84 -15.15
CA SER A 223 15.54 -18.47 -16.08
C SER A 223 15.31 -18.99 -17.51
N THR A 224 14.32 -19.86 -17.72
CA THR A 224 14.09 -20.52 -19.02
C THR A 224 12.98 -19.87 -19.87
N ASP A 225 12.18 -18.95 -19.33
CA ASP A 225 11.22 -18.17 -20.11
C ASP A 225 11.81 -16.82 -20.55
N GLN A 226 11.53 -16.45 -21.80
CA GLN A 226 12.22 -15.46 -22.65
C GLN A 226 12.16 -13.97 -22.21
N CYS A 227 12.12 -13.66 -20.92
CA CYS A 227 12.23 -12.29 -20.42
C CYS A 227 13.52 -12.12 -19.62
N THR A 228 14.56 -11.60 -20.27
CA THR A 228 15.86 -11.24 -19.65
C THR A 228 15.71 -10.30 -18.45
N GLU A 229 14.67 -9.45 -18.41
CA GLU A 229 14.35 -8.55 -17.30
C GLU A 229 13.97 -9.26 -15.98
N THR A 230 13.40 -10.46 -16.06
CA THR A 230 12.92 -11.18 -14.86
C THR A 230 14.09 -11.64 -13.98
N ARG A 231 15.27 -11.84 -14.58
CA ARG A 231 16.46 -12.37 -13.89
C ARG A 231 17.04 -11.39 -12.88
N GLU A 232 17.06 -10.09 -13.20
CA GLU A 232 17.56 -9.03 -12.31
C GLU A 232 16.62 -8.81 -11.12
N ILE A 233 15.30 -8.84 -11.36
CA ILE A 233 14.27 -8.72 -10.33
C ILE A 233 14.31 -9.91 -9.36
N ILE A 234 14.59 -11.11 -9.86
CA ILE A 234 14.73 -12.33 -9.05
C ILE A 234 15.89 -12.22 -8.06
N GLU A 235 17.04 -11.66 -8.46
CA GLU A 235 18.18 -11.49 -7.54
C GLU A 235 17.87 -10.48 -6.42
N CYS A 236 17.13 -9.40 -6.71
CA CYS A 236 16.66 -8.47 -5.68
C CYS A 236 15.67 -9.12 -4.70
N LEU A 237 14.74 -9.94 -5.21
CA LEU A 237 13.78 -10.68 -4.39
C LEU A 237 14.47 -11.74 -3.52
N LYS A 238 15.52 -12.41 -4.01
CA LYS A 238 16.36 -13.31 -3.20
C LYS A 238 16.97 -12.57 -2.01
N TYR A 239 17.47 -11.37 -2.22
CA TYR A 239 18.10 -10.56 -1.17
C TYR A 239 17.10 -10.13 -0.10
N LEU A 240 15.91 -9.65 -0.50
CA LEU A 240 14.84 -9.26 0.42
C LEU A 240 14.25 -10.43 1.22
N LEU A 241 14.24 -11.64 0.65
CA LEU A 241 13.64 -12.82 1.27
C LEU A 241 14.64 -13.69 2.05
N CYS A 242 15.95 -13.56 1.83
CA CYS A 242 16.99 -14.29 2.58
C CYS A 242 17.28 -13.71 3.98
N TYR A 243 16.84 -12.48 4.29
CA TYR A 243 17.10 -11.84 5.59
C TYR A 243 16.14 -12.26 6.71
N ASN A 244 15.32 -13.30 6.50
CA ASN A 244 14.15 -13.56 7.34
C ASN A 244 14.32 -14.69 8.38
N GLU A 245 15.53 -14.89 8.93
CA GLU A 245 15.72 -15.83 10.04
C GLU A 245 16.10 -15.23 11.40
N THR A 246 16.45 -13.94 11.52
CA THR A 246 16.64 -13.32 12.85
C THR A 246 16.40 -11.81 12.81
N ASP A 247 15.50 -11.35 13.70
CA ASP A 247 15.23 -9.96 14.08
C ASP A 247 14.46 -9.06 13.11
N MET A 248 13.12 -9.18 13.17
CA MET A 248 12.20 -8.09 12.82
C MET A 248 12.24 -7.00 13.91
N ASN A 249 13.23 -6.12 13.88
CA ASN A 249 13.13 -4.80 14.54
C ASN A 249 13.85 -3.67 13.80
N ASP A 250 14.63 -3.94 12.75
CA ASP A 250 15.34 -2.90 12.01
C ASP A 250 15.18 -3.07 10.49
N ILE A 251 14.11 -2.53 9.92
CA ILE A 251 14.09 -2.17 8.48
C ILE A 251 13.51 -0.75 8.36
N TYR A 252 14.33 0.22 8.79
CA TYR A 252 14.33 1.56 8.20
C TYR A 252 15.44 1.58 7.15
N ALA A 253 15.11 2.05 5.95
CA ALA A 253 15.99 2.33 4.82
C ALA A 253 16.64 1.10 4.14
N ALA A 254 16.22 0.82 2.90
CA ALA A 254 17.09 0.52 1.76
C ALA A 254 16.27 0.01 0.56
N VAL A 255 15.77 0.91 -0.28
CA VAL A 255 15.79 0.73 -1.75
C VAL A 255 15.85 2.13 -2.36
N GLN A 256 17.05 2.69 -2.42
CA GLN A 256 17.38 3.76 -3.35
C GLN A 256 18.24 3.07 -4.41
N LEU A 257 17.60 2.66 -5.51
CA LEU A 257 18.31 2.25 -6.71
C LEU A 257 18.32 3.48 -7.63
N GLU A 258 19.52 3.83 -8.08
CA GLU A 258 19.89 5.02 -8.86
C GLU A 258 18.89 5.45 -9.94
#